data_AF-A0A6J8ECE6-F1
#
_entry.id   AF-A0A6J8ECE6-F1
#
_cell.length_a   1.000
_cell.length_b   1.000
_cell.length_c   1.000
_cell.angle_alpha   90.00
_cell.angle_beta   90.00
_cell.angle_gamma   90.00
#
_symmetry.space_group_name_H-M   'P 1'
#
loop_
_entity.id
_entity.type
_entity.pdbx_description
1 polymer ?
#
loop_
_entity_poly.entity_id
_entity_poly.type
_entity_poly.pdbx_seq_one_letter_code
_entity_poly.pdbx_strand_id
1 'polypeptide(L)'
;MPNMLLYVLVLTSVSLGRCLIEELELPPFLKECIVMKTQHQNVTKSPSESVCNTCLTRYMWVKGPNLKKCYSVKGNTSMTDITNFFGKLLCKEIPGKRNKRDTRKIRFRKEIRMLTKMERLRLRKAWNKATKSGLYAWLAKFHNEQVRTSAHHGPAFLGYHRFLILILELILQHFDPSVTLPYWNSGLDANMDKPENSILWTDEYLGEFNGVVKRGLCGGARITTAIQ
;
A
#
# COMPACT_ATOMS: atom_id res chain seq x y z
N MET A 1 -20.77 -44.74 45.27
CA MET A 1 -21.63 -44.36 44.12
C MET A 1 -22.40 -43.02 44.22
N PRO A 2 -22.29 -42.15 45.26
CA PRO A 2 -22.97 -40.84 45.24
C PRO A 2 -22.18 -39.71 44.53
N ASN A 3 -20.85 -39.79 44.47
CA ASN A 3 -20.02 -38.72 43.89
C ASN A 3 -20.11 -38.64 42.36
N MET A 4 -20.39 -39.76 41.67
CA MET A 4 -20.46 -39.77 40.20
C MET A 4 -21.69 -39.01 39.69
N LEU A 5 -22.82 -39.08 40.41
CA LEU A 5 -24.05 -38.36 40.05
C LEU A 5 -23.88 -36.85 40.16
N LEU A 6 -23.14 -36.40 41.19
CA LEU A 6 -22.83 -34.97 41.41
C LEU A 6 -21.92 -34.43 40.29
N TYR A 7 -20.90 -35.18 39.87
CA TYR A 7 -20.04 -34.79 38.76
C TYR A 7 -20.79 -34.71 37.42
N VAL A 8 -21.71 -35.65 37.16
CA VAL A 8 -22.55 -35.62 35.94
C VAL A 8 -23.48 -34.40 35.96
N LEU A 9 -24.13 -34.11 37.09
CA LEU A 9 -24.99 -32.93 37.23
C LEU A 9 -24.21 -31.62 37.03
N VAL A 10 -23.00 -31.50 37.58
CA VAL A 10 -22.14 -30.33 37.41
C VAL A 10 -21.64 -30.21 35.95
N LEU A 11 -21.29 -31.31 35.30
CA LEU A 11 -20.84 -31.27 33.89
C LEU A 11 -21.99 -30.89 32.92
N THR A 12 -23.23 -31.31 33.22
CA THR A 12 -24.41 -30.92 32.40
C THR A 12 -24.87 -29.48 32.63
N SER A 13 -24.60 -28.88 33.79
CA SER A 13 -24.97 -27.48 34.07
C SER A 13 -23.96 -26.50 33.49
N VAL A 14 -22.70 -26.92 33.30
CA VAL A 14 -21.62 -26.09 32.71
C VAL A 14 -21.66 -26.04 31.18
N SER A 15 -22.43 -26.91 30.51
CA SER A 15 -22.46 -26.99 29.03
C SER A 15 -23.48 -26.08 28.33
N LEU A 16 -24.26 -25.26 29.04
CA LEU A 16 -25.17 -24.29 28.43
C LEU A 16 -24.50 -22.91 28.31
N GLY A 17 -23.39 -22.86 27.57
CA GLY A 17 -22.88 -21.61 27.04
C GLY A 17 -23.90 -21.05 26.05
N ARG A 18 -24.68 -20.05 26.47
CA ARG A 18 -25.56 -19.33 25.55
C ARG A 18 -24.69 -18.49 24.62
N CYS A 19 -24.44 -19.01 23.42
CA CYS A 19 -23.85 -18.21 22.34
C CYS A 19 -24.93 -17.25 21.83
N LEU A 20 -24.79 -15.96 22.15
CA LEU A 20 -25.63 -14.92 21.58
C LEU A 20 -25.06 -14.59 20.20
N ILE A 21 -25.72 -15.06 19.15
CA ILE A 21 -25.47 -14.62 17.77
C ILE A 21 -26.43 -13.46 17.54
N GLU A 22 -25.90 -12.24 17.53
CA GLU A 22 -26.66 -11.04 17.18
C GLU A 22 -26.33 -10.63 15.74
N GLU A 23 -27.36 -10.25 14.98
CA GLU A 23 -27.17 -9.72 13.64
C GLU A 23 -26.60 -8.29 13.74
N LEU A 24 -25.35 -8.12 13.33
CA LEU A 24 -24.71 -6.82 13.24
C LEU A 24 -25.10 -6.14 11.94
N GLU A 25 -25.79 -4.99 12.03
CA GLU A 25 -26.10 -4.21 10.84
C GLU A 25 -24.82 -3.77 10.12
N LEU A 26 -24.70 -4.20 8.87
CA LEU A 26 -23.63 -3.75 7.98
C LEU A 26 -23.77 -2.24 7.74
N PRO A 27 -22.68 -1.47 7.91
CA PRO A 27 -22.67 -0.05 7.59
C PRO A 27 -23.22 0.21 6.18
N PRO A 28 -24.10 1.23 5.97
CA PRO A 28 -24.82 1.42 4.70
C PRO A 28 -23.92 1.42 3.46
N PHE A 29 -22.78 2.13 3.52
CA PHE A 29 -21.81 2.16 2.43
C PHE A 29 -21.20 0.79 2.08
N LEU A 30 -20.93 -0.03 3.10
CA LEU A 30 -20.38 -1.37 2.91
C LEU A 30 -21.46 -2.29 2.32
N LYS A 31 -22.69 -2.20 2.82
CA LYS A 31 -23.86 -2.93 2.33
C LYS A 31 -24.15 -2.61 0.86
N GLU A 32 -24.20 -1.33 0.50
CA GLU A 32 -24.41 -0.88 -0.89
C GLU A 32 -23.33 -1.41 -1.84
N CYS A 33 -22.04 -1.35 -1.43
CA CYS A 33 -20.95 -1.89 -2.25
C CYS A 33 -21.11 -3.38 -2.50
N ILE A 34 -21.43 -4.14 -1.44
CA ILE A 34 -21.58 -5.60 -1.54
C ILE A 34 -22.76 -5.93 -2.44
N VAL A 35 -23.94 -5.32 -2.22
CA VAL A 35 -25.15 -5.54 -3.04
C VAL A 35 -24.89 -5.18 -4.50
N MET A 36 -24.30 -4.03 -4.76
CA MET A 36 -23.99 -3.60 -6.13
C MET A 36 -23.03 -4.60 -6.79
N LYS A 37 -22.00 -5.08 -6.09
CA LYS A 37 -21.01 -6.00 -6.66
C LYS A 37 -21.60 -7.39 -6.88
N THR A 38 -22.39 -7.92 -5.97
CA THR A 38 -23.01 -9.24 -6.12
C THR A 38 -24.05 -9.25 -7.24
N GLN A 39 -24.79 -8.16 -7.45
CA GLN A 39 -25.74 -8.04 -8.57
C GLN A 39 -25.08 -8.03 -9.95
N HIS A 40 -23.84 -7.56 -10.04
CA HIS A 40 -23.11 -7.40 -11.31
C HIS A 40 -22.01 -8.45 -11.51
N GLN A 41 -21.92 -9.46 -10.65
CA GLN A 41 -20.91 -10.52 -10.75
C GLN A 41 -21.54 -11.91 -10.80
N ASN A 42 -20.87 -12.81 -11.53
CA ASN A 42 -21.27 -14.19 -11.64
C ASN A 42 -20.51 -15.03 -10.61
N VAL A 43 -21.26 -15.71 -9.73
CA VAL A 43 -20.72 -16.55 -8.65
C VAL A 43 -19.82 -17.70 -9.12
N THR A 44 -19.96 -18.13 -10.38
CA THR A 44 -19.08 -19.14 -10.98
C THR A 44 -17.73 -18.57 -11.45
N LYS A 45 -17.65 -17.25 -11.66
CA LYS A 45 -16.48 -16.56 -12.20
C LYS A 45 -15.77 -15.67 -11.19
N SER A 46 -16.39 -15.38 -10.06
CA SER A 46 -15.85 -14.42 -9.08
C SER A 46 -16.11 -14.94 -7.67
N PRO A 47 -15.05 -15.25 -6.90
CA PRO A 47 -15.21 -15.70 -5.53
C PRO A 47 -15.76 -14.58 -4.66
N SER A 48 -16.62 -14.93 -3.70
CA SER A 48 -17.23 -14.00 -2.74
C SER A 48 -16.18 -13.20 -1.95
N GLU A 49 -15.01 -13.81 -1.69
CA GLU A 49 -13.86 -13.16 -1.06
C GLU A 49 -13.42 -11.90 -1.83
N SER A 50 -13.42 -11.92 -3.16
CA SER A 50 -13.00 -10.77 -3.97
C SER A 50 -13.95 -9.57 -3.80
N VAL A 51 -15.25 -9.85 -3.72
CA VAL A 51 -16.29 -8.84 -3.44
C VAL A 51 -16.13 -8.29 -2.03
N CYS A 52 -16.01 -9.18 -1.04
CA CYS A 52 -15.81 -8.79 0.36
C CYS A 52 -14.53 -7.98 0.55
N ASN A 53 -13.40 -8.45 0.04
CA ASN A 53 -12.11 -7.75 0.16
C ASN A 53 -12.16 -6.39 -0.53
N THR A 54 -12.77 -6.29 -1.72
CA THR A 54 -12.97 -5.02 -2.42
C THR A 54 -13.77 -4.01 -1.60
N CYS A 55 -14.90 -4.45 -1.03
CA CYS A 55 -15.82 -3.57 -0.33
C CYS A 55 -15.36 -3.24 1.09
N LEU A 56 -14.80 -4.21 1.82
CA LEU A 56 -14.18 -3.99 3.13
C LEU A 56 -12.98 -3.07 3.04
N THR A 57 -12.07 -3.30 2.09
CA THR A 57 -10.92 -2.42 1.87
C THR A 57 -11.38 -1.00 1.57
N ARG A 58 -12.40 -0.83 0.73
CA ARG A 58 -12.96 0.49 0.41
C ARG A 58 -13.63 1.15 1.63
N TYR A 59 -14.40 0.38 2.41
CA TYR A 59 -15.05 0.89 3.61
C TYR A 59 -14.04 1.32 4.66
N MET A 60 -13.03 0.47 4.95
CA MET A 60 -11.94 0.77 5.87
C MET A 60 -11.13 1.98 5.39
N TRP A 61 -10.93 2.12 4.08
CA TRP A 61 -10.27 3.30 3.50
C TRP A 61 -11.04 4.60 3.77
N VAL A 62 -12.36 4.60 3.55
CA VAL A 62 -13.20 5.81 3.63
C VAL A 62 -13.60 6.15 5.06
N LYS A 63 -13.90 5.14 5.88
CA LYS A 63 -14.54 5.29 7.19
C LYS A 63 -13.72 4.74 8.35
N GLY A 64 -12.56 4.13 8.08
CA GLY A 64 -11.72 3.55 9.12
C GLY A 64 -11.24 4.57 10.16
N PRO A 65 -11.11 4.16 11.43
CA PRO A 65 -10.86 5.06 12.57
C PRO A 65 -9.53 5.84 12.47
N ASN A 66 -8.60 5.42 11.62
CA ASN A 66 -7.29 6.04 11.44
C ASN A 66 -7.11 6.80 10.11
N LEU A 67 -8.16 6.92 9.29
CA LEU A 67 -8.04 7.41 7.90
C LEU A 67 -8.80 8.71 7.59
N LYS A 68 -9.54 9.30 8.54
CA LYS A 68 -10.19 10.62 8.37
C LYS A 68 -9.22 11.75 7.95
N LYS A 69 -7.91 11.54 7.99
CA LYS A 69 -6.87 12.48 7.52
C LYS A 69 -6.31 12.20 6.12
N CYS A 70 -6.73 11.12 5.46
CA CYS A 70 -6.25 10.76 4.11
C CYS A 70 -7.26 11.10 3.00
N TYR A 71 -8.39 11.74 3.34
CA TYR A 71 -9.36 12.25 2.37
C TYR A 71 -8.85 13.54 1.73
N SER A 72 -8.87 13.56 0.40
CA SER A 72 -8.38 14.64 -0.45
C SER A 72 -9.12 15.96 -0.18
N VAL A 73 -8.35 17.00 0.12
CA VAL A 73 -8.71 18.35 -0.34
C VAL A 73 -8.72 18.30 -1.87
N LYS A 74 -9.72 18.90 -2.53
CA LYS A 74 -9.67 19.16 -3.98
C LYS A 74 -8.41 20.00 -4.25
N GLY A 75 -7.30 19.36 -4.59
CA GLY A 75 -6.14 20.06 -5.12
C GLY A 75 -6.51 20.59 -6.49
N ASN A 76 -6.21 21.86 -6.76
CA ASN A 76 -6.48 22.54 -8.04
C ASN A 76 -5.63 22.00 -9.21
N THR A 77 -4.96 20.86 -9.05
CA THR A 77 -4.06 20.27 -10.03
C THR A 77 -4.87 19.58 -11.13
N SER A 78 -4.78 20.11 -12.35
CA SER A 78 -5.41 19.53 -13.53
C SER A 78 -4.61 18.33 -14.05
N MET A 79 -5.26 17.40 -14.76
CA MET A 79 -4.60 16.31 -15.49
C MET A 79 -3.50 16.80 -16.45
N THR A 80 -3.59 18.05 -16.90
CA THR A 80 -2.56 18.72 -17.70
C THR A 80 -1.27 18.97 -16.92
N ASP A 81 -1.35 19.39 -15.66
CA ASP A 81 -0.17 19.71 -14.83
C ASP A 81 0.64 18.44 -14.54
N ILE A 82 -0.09 17.36 -14.30
CA ILE A 82 0.42 16.00 -14.12
C ILE A 82 1.10 15.50 -15.40
N THR A 83 0.42 15.61 -16.54
CA THR A 83 0.97 15.20 -17.84
C THR A 83 2.22 16.00 -18.19
N ASN A 84 2.24 17.30 -17.88
CA ASN A 84 3.41 18.16 -18.07
C ASN A 84 4.57 17.77 -17.15
N PHE A 85 4.30 17.46 -15.88
CA PHE A 85 5.31 16.97 -14.96
C PHE A 85 5.92 15.64 -15.43
N PHE A 86 5.08 14.65 -15.76
CA PHE A 86 5.57 13.35 -16.25
C PHE A 86 6.21 13.45 -17.63
N GLY A 87 5.69 14.33 -18.49
CA GLY A 87 6.33 14.70 -19.75
C GLY A 87 7.76 15.19 -19.51
N LYS A 88 7.96 16.14 -18.59
CA LYS A 88 9.31 16.62 -18.21
C LYS A 88 10.17 15.52 -17.57
N LEU A 89 9.57 14.62 -16.78
CA LEU A 89 10.28 13.56 -16.06
C LEU A 89 10.76 12.43 -17.00
N LEU A 90 9.91 12.05 -17.95
CA LEU A 90 10.14 10.96 -18.91
C LEU A 90 10.87 11.44 -20.15
N CYS A 91 10.47 12.61 -20.66
CA CYS A 91 11.10 13.31 -21.76
C CYS A 91 11.99 14.40 -21.18
N LYS A 92 13.12 14.02 -20.57
CA LYS A 92 14.25 14.97 -20.48
C LYS A 92 14.42 15.55 -21.89
N GLU A 93 14.33 16.87 -21.99
CA GLU A 93 14.29 17.64 -23.25
C GLU A 93 14.96 16.87 -24.38
N ILE A 94 14.21 16.52 -25.43
CA ILE A 94 14.79 15.95 -26.64
C ILE A 94 15.68 17.05 -27.21
N PRO A 95 17.02 17.02 -27.03
CA PRO A 95 17.84 18.00 -27.70
C PRO A 95 17.74 17.61 -29.17
N GLY A 96 17.57 18.58 -30.07
CA GLY A 96 17.53 18.35 -31.52
C GLY A 96 18.79 17.70 -32.12
N LYS A 97 19.70 17.18 -31.29
CA LYS A 97 20.89 16.41 -31.67
C LYS A 97 20.86 15.04 -30.99
N ARG A 98 20.97 14.01 -31.84
CA ARG A 98 21.19 12.62 -31.44
C ARG A 98 22.55 12.53 -30.73
N ASN A 99 22.57 12.74 -29.43
CA ASN A 99 23.78 12.51 -28.64
C ASN A 99 24.18 11.03 -28.77
N LYS A 100 25.49 10.78 -28.94
CA LYS A 100 26.09 9.43 -28.83
C LYS A 100 25.44 8.75 -27.63
N ARG A 101 25.07 7.46 -27.74
CA ARG A 101 24.50 6.69 -26.63
C ARG A 101 25.44 6.82 -25.43
N ASP A 102 25.18 7.80 -24.57
CA ASP A 102 25.83 7.92 -23.29
C ASP A 102 25.56 6.58 -22.61
N THR A 103 26.60 5.96 -22.07
CA THR A 103 26.49 4.73 -21.30
C THR A 103 25.55 5.02 -20.15
N ARG A 104 24.24 4.80 -20.39
CA ARG A 104 23.19 5.14 -19.42
C ARG A 104 23.62 4.50 -18.12
N LYS A 105 23.87 5.33 -17.11
CA LYS A 105 24.24 4.88 -15.77
C LYS A 105 23.22 3.79 -15.37
N ILE A 106 23.67 2.54 -15.34
CA ILE A 106 22.79 1.40 -15.09
C ILE A 106 22.23 1.59 -13.68
N ARG A 107 20.89 1.60 -13.56
CA ARG A 107 20.24 1.71 -12.26
C ARG A 107 20.32 0.35 -11.59
N PHE A 108 21.06 0.27 -10.50
CA PHE A 108 21.15 -0.93 -9.68
C PHE A 108 20.26 -0.80 -8.45
N ARG A 109 19.27 -1.69 -8.33
CA ARG A 109 18.37 -1.77 -7.17
C ARG A 109 18.91 -2.82 -6.23
N LYS A 110 19.32 -2.39 -5.03
CA LYS A 110 19.81 -3.28 -3.98
C LYS A 110 18.65 -3.84 -3.16
N GLU A 111 18.87 -4.98 -2.54
CA GLU A 111 18.03 -5.42 -1.43
C GLU A 111 18.16 -4.39 -0.30
N ILE A 112 17.06 -4.02 0.36
CA ILE A 112 17.02 -2.90 1.32
C ILE A 112 18.02 -3.05 2.48
N ARG A 113 18.32 -4.27 2.92
CA ARG A 113 19.29 -4.60 3.97
C ARG A 113 20.73 -4.40 3.52
N MET A 114 20.98 -4.45 2.22
CA MET A 114 22.29 -4.19 1.62
C MET A 114 22.56 -2.71 1.37
N LEU A 115 21.59 -1.83 1.61
CA LEU A 115 21.86 -0.39 1.59
C LEU A 115 22.83 -0.04 2.72
N THR A 116 23.71 0.92 2.47
CA THR A 116 24.47 1.58 3.54
C THR A 116 23.55 2.52 4.33
N LYS A 117 23.96 2.88 5.54
CA LYS A 117 23.26 3.88 6.36
C LYS A 117 23.05 5.20 5.59
N MET A 118 24.06 5.64 4.84
CA MET A 118 23.96 6.86 4.02
C MET A 118 22.97 6.72 2.88
N GLU A 119 22.94 5.57 2.18
CA GLU A 119 21.93 5.31 1.14
C GLU A 119 20.51 5.32 1.72
N ARG A 120 20.29 4.70 2.89
CA ARG A 120 18.99 4.74 3.57
C ARG A 120 18.57 6.16 3.96
N LEU A 121 19.49 6.97 4.48
CA LEU A 121 19.21 8.36 4.84
C LEU A 121 18.84 9.22 3.62
N ARG A 122 19.54 9.04 2.49
CA ARG A 122 19.22 9.73 1.23
C ARG A 122 17.87 9.31 0.69
N LEU A 123 17.58 8.00 0.69
CA LEU A 123 16.28 7.46 0.31
C LEU A 123 15.16 8.05 1.18
N ARG A 124 15.31 8.07 2.50
CA ARG A 124 14.35 8.68 3.45
C ARG A 124 14.13 10.16 3.16
N LYS A 125 15.20 10.91 2.91
CA LYS A 125 15.13 12.34 2.60
C LYS A 125 14.38 12.59 1.29
N ALA A 126 14.66 11.82 0.24
CA ALA A 126 13.98 11.91 -1.05
C ALA A 126 12.49 11.54 -0.92
N TRP A 127 12.17 10.48 -0.18
CA TRP A 127 10.79 10.05 0.06
C TRP A 127 9.97 11.10 0.80
N ASN A 128 10.55 11.72 1.84
CA ASN A 128 9.91 12.80 2.58
C ASN A 128 9.64 14.03 1.69
N LYS A 129 10.56 14.36 0.79
CA LYS A 129 10.35 15.45 -0.19
C LYS A 129 9.22 15.10 -1.16
N ALA A 130 9.21 13.89 -1.72
CA ALA A 130 8.16 13.42 -2.62
C ALA A 130 6.78 13.35 -1.97
N THR A 131 6.73 13.06 -0.67
CA THR A 131 5.50 13.09 0.12
C THR A 131 5.01 14.52 0.30
N LYS A 132 5.89 15.43 0.76
CA LYS A 132 5.55 16.85 0.98
C LYS A 132 5.14 17.57 -0.29
N SER A 133 5.74 17.22 -1.42
CA SER A 133 5.40 17.81 -2.72
C SER A 133 4.09 17.28 -3.32
N GLY A 134 3.38 16.35 -2.66
CA GLY A 134 2.15 15.75 -3.16
C GLY A 134 2.33 14.78 -4.34
N LEU A 135 3.54 14.59 -4.87
CA LEU A 135 3.81 13.68 -6.01
C LEU A 135 3.59 12.23 -5.61
N TYR A 136 3.98 11.85 -4.40
CA TYR A 136 3.70 10.51 -3.87
C TYR A 136 2.18 10.28 -3.69
N ALA A 137 1.47 11.30 -3.18
CA ALA A 137 0.01 11.26 -3.02
C ALA A 137 -0.70 11.09 -4.37
N TRP A 138 -0.23 11.80 -5.39
CA TRP A 138 -0.75 11.66 -6.76
C TRP A 138 -0.53 10.25 -7.29
N LEU A 139 0.68 9.70 -7.15
CA LEU A 139 0.99 8.35 -7.66
C LEU A 139 0.13 7.28 -6.98
N ALA A 140 -0.08 7.42 -5.67
CA ALA A 140 -0.97 6.55 -4.89
C ALA A 140 -2.43 6.68 -5.35
N LYS A 141 -2.90 7.90 -5.67
CA LYS A 141 -4.24 8.15 -6.22
C LYS A 141 -4.40 7.53 -7.62
N PHE A 142 -3.38 7.65 -8.47
CA PHE A 142 -3.37 7.08 -9.81
C PHE A 142 -3.58 5.56 -9.79
N HIS A 143 -2.91 4.84 -8.89
CA HIS A 143 -3.11 3.39 -8.67
C HIS A 143 -4.54 3.06 -8.19
N ASN A 144 -5.10 3.87 -7.28
CA ASN A 144 -6.35 3.56 -6.58
C ASN A 144 -7.65 3.96 -7.32
N GLU A 145 -7.65 5.06 -8.07
CA GLU A 145 -8.89 5.57 -8.69
C GLU A 145 -9.03 5.13 -10.14
N GLN A 146 -8.00 5.35 -10.96
CA GLN A 146 -8.14 5.24 -12.42
C GLN A 146 -7.98 3.81 -12.93
N VAL A 147 -7.25 2.96 -12.20
CA VAL A 147 -6.75 1.68 -12.74
C VAL A 147 -6.82 0.53 -11.75
N ARG A 148 -7.41 0.70 -10.56
CA ARG A 148 -7.42 -0.34 -9.51
C ARG A 148 -7.89 -1.70 -10.01
N THR A 149 -8.92 -1.75 -10.86
CA THR A 149 -9.45 -3.01 -11.39
C THR A 149 -8.64 -3.56 -12.56
N SER A 150 -8.05 -2.71 -13.41
CA SER A 150 -7.28 -3.13 -14.58
C SER A 150 -5.80 -3.42 -14.26
N ALA A 151 -5.29 -2.85 -13.17
CA ALA A 151 -3.93 -3.05 -12.69
C ALA A 151 -3.74 -4.41 -11.98
N HIS A 152 -4.81 -5.12 -11.63
CA HIS A 152 -4.76 -6.38 -10.89
C HIS A 152 -5.60 -7.46 -11.59
N HIS A 153 -5.31 -8.74 -11.30
CA HIS A 153 -6.09 -9.90 -11.79
C HIS A 153 -6.14 -10.04 -13.33
N GLY A 154 -5.14 -9.51 -14.04
CA GLY A 154 -5.04 -9.60 -15.48
C GLY A 154 -3.59 -9.55 -15.98
N PRO A 155 -3.36 -9.81 -17.27
CA PRO A 155 -2.01 -9.90 -17.85
C PRO A 155 -1.24 -8.57 -17.79
N ALA A 156 -1.95 -7.45 -17.64
CA ALA A 156 -1.34 -6.12 -17.49
C ALA A 156 -0.68 -5.91 -16.11
N PHE A 157 -0.93 -6.78 -15.11
CA PHE A 157 -0.47 -6.61 -13.73
C PHE A 157 1.03 -6.28 -13.63
N LEU A 158 1.88 -7.10 -14.24
CA LEU A 158 3.34 -6.92 -14.15
C LEU A 158 3.81 -5.66 -14.88
N GLY A 159 3.26 -5.41 -16.08
CA GLY A 159 3.63 -4.25 -16.89
C GLY A 159 3.24 -2.93 -16.20
N TYR A 160 2.02 -2.86 -15.68
CA TYR A 160 1.51 -1.69 -14.98
C TYR A 160 2.33 -1.40 -13.71
N HIS A 161 2.57 -2.40 -12.85
CA HIS A 161 3.35 -2.18 -11.62
C HIS A 161 4.81 -1.84 -11.92
N ARG A 162 5.41 -2.42 -12.97
CA ARG A 162 6.76 -2.03 -13.41
C ARG A 162 6.82 -0.56 -13.84
N PHE A 163 5.82 -0.10 -14.58
CA PHE A 163 5.68 1.32 -14.93
C PHE A 163 5.51 2.19 -13.69
N LEU A 164 4.59 1.84 -12.78
CA LEU A 164 4.35 2.60 -11.56
C LEU A 164 5.61 2.72 -10.69
N ILE A 165 6.36 1.63 -10.53
CA ILE A 165 7.63 1.59 -9.79
C ILE A 165 8.71 2.44 -10.47
N LEU A 166 8.77 2.43 -11.80
CA LEU A 166 9.68 3.30 -12.56
C LEU A 166 9.36 4.78 -12.29
N ILE A 167 8.07 5.14 -12.30
CA ILE A 167 7.63 6.50 -12.01
C ILE A 167 8.00 6.91 -10.57
N LEU A 168 7.76 6.05 -9.58
CA LEU A 168 8.18 6.31 -8.20
C LEU A 168 9.68 6.56 -8.10
N GLU A 169 10.50 5.71 -8.72
CA GLU A 169 11.96 5.88 -8.72
C GLU A 169 12.39 7.20 -9.36
N LEU A 170 11.76 7.60 -10.48
CA LEU A 170 12.04 8.89 -11.12
C LEU A 170 11.64 10.09 -10.25
N ILE A 171 10.52 10.00 -9.54
CA ILE A 171 10.10 11.03 -8.56
C ILE A 171 11.15 11.14 -7.44
N LEU A 172 11.63 10.03 -6.90
CA LEU A 172 12.69 10.04 -5.89
C LEU A 172 13.99 10.64 -6.44
N GLN A 173 14.36 10.27 -7.68
CA GLN A 173 15.55 10.78 -8.37
C GLN A 173 15.48 12.27 -8.72
N HIS A 174 14.28 12.81 -8.91
CA HIS A 174 14.07 14.25 -9.05
C HIS A 174 14.58 15.01 -7.82
N PHE A 175 14.42 14.44 -6.62
CA PHE A 175 14.90 15.05 -5.37
C PHE A 175 16.33 14.66 -5.00
N ASP A 176 16.80 13.49 -5.43
CA ASP A 176 18.17 13.02 -5.26
C ASP A 176 18.57 12.03 -6.39
N PRO A 177 19.34 12.48 -7.41
CA PRO A 177 19.71 11.64 -8.56
C PRO A 177 20.53 10.39 -8.24
N SER A 178 21.08 10.26 -7.04
CA SER A 178 21.84 9.09 -6.61
C SER A 178 20.98 7.97 -6.03
N VAL A 179 19.71 8.26 -5.71
CA VAL A 179 18.79 7.29 -5.11
C VAL A 179 18.30 6.30 -6.17
N THR A 180 18.30 5.02 -5.82
CA THR A 180 17.57 3.98 -6.54
C THR A 180 16.55 3.36 -5.58
N LEU A 181 15.43 2.88 -6.12
CA LEU A 181 14.42 2.24 -5.27
C LEU A 181 14.92 0.84 -4.89
N PRO A 182 15.09 0.51 -3.59
CA PRO A 182 15.47 -0.84 -3.19
C PRO A 182 14.31 -1.82 -3.38
N TYR A 183 14.61 -3.11 -3.32
CA TYR A 183 13.60 -4.15 -3.19
C TYR A 183 13.67 -4.81 -1.82
N TRP A 184 12.54 -5.35 -1.38
CA TRP A 184 12.45 -6.20 -0.20
C TRP A 184 12.39 -7.66 -0.66
N ASN A 185 13.37 -8.47 -0.25
CA ASN A 185 13.26 -9.92 -0.39
C ASN A 185 12.49 -10.49 0.81
N SER A 186 11.18 -10.66 0.64
CA SER A 186 10.27 -11.18 1.69
C SER A 186 10.47 -12.66 2.00
N GLY A 187 11.08 -13.43 1.10
CA GLY A 187 11.39 -14.84 1.36
C GLY A 187 12.36 -15.04 2.52
N LEU A 188 13.21 -14.05 2.82
CA LEU A 188 14.12 -14.11 3.97
C LEU A 188 13.34 -14.04 5.29
N ASP A 189 12.35 -13.16 5.37
CA ASP A 189 11.50 -12.99 6.56
C ASP A 189 10.52 -14.15 6.73
N ALA A 190 9.98 -14.65 5.61
CA ALA A 190 9.04 -15.78 5.61
C ALA A 190 9.66 -17.06 6.18
N ASN A 191 10.98 -17.19 6.14
CA ASN A 191 11.72 -18.33 6.68
C ASN A 191 12.14 -18.15 8.15
N MET A 192 11.81 -17.02 8.80
CA MET A 192 12.11 -16.80 10.21
C MET A 192 11.01 -17.43 11.09
N ASP A 193 11.38 -17.94 12.26
CA ASP A 193 10.39 -18.41 13.26
C ASP A 193 9.41 -17.30 13.66
N LYS A 194 9.91 -16.06 13.68
CA LYS A 194 9.20 -14.84 14.04
C LYS A 194 9.55 -13.71 13.07
N PRO A 195 8.79 -13.56 11.96
CA PRO A 195 9.04 -12.51 10.96
C PRO A 195 9.01 -11.09 11.54
N GLU A 196 8.30 -10.87 12.65
CA GLU A 196 8.26 -9.61 13.39
C GLU A 196 9.61 -9.19 14.01
N ASN A 197 10.56 -10.12 14.12
CA ASN A 197 11.91 -9.85 14.65
C ASN A 197 12.90 -9.40 13.56
N SER A 198 12.44 -9.27 12.30
CA SER A 198 13.30 -8.80 11.22
C SER A 198 13.83 -7.39 11.49
N ILE A 199 15.09 -7.16 11.11
CA ILE A 199 15.72 -5.82 11.16
C ILE A 199 14.95 -4.77 10.35
N LEU A 200 14.14 -5.22 9.38
CA LEU A 200 13.25 -4.33 8.62
C LEU A 200 12.34 -3.51 9.51
N TRP A 201 11.96 -4.04 10.68
CA TRP A 201 10.97 -3.42 11.55
C TRP A 201 11.58 -2.44 12.57
N THR A 202 12.76 -1.91 12.26
CA THR A 202 13.48 -0.96 13.10
C THR A 202 13.43 0.46 12.52
N ASP A 203 13.76 1.45 13.34
CA ASP A 203 13.76 2.88 12.98
C ASP A 203 14.78 3.23 11.87
N GLU A 204 15.78 2.38 11.68
CA GLU A 204 16.78 2.53 10.63
C GLU A 204 16.26 2.02 9.26
N TYR A 205 15.25 1.15 9.27
CA TYR A 205 14.66 0.54 8.07
C TYR A 205 13.22 1.01 7.86
N LEU A 206 12.22 0.12 7.84
CA LEU A 206 10.85 0.44 7.44
C LEU A 206 10.04 1.07 8.58
N GLY A 207 10.41 0.81 9.83
CA GLY A 207 9.66 1.26 11.02
C GLY A 207 8.83 0.13 11.62
N GLU A 208 7.77 0.46 12.35
CA GLU A 208 6.97 -0.50 13.10
C GLU A 208 6.37 -1.63 12.23
N PHE A 209 6.46 -2.89 12.70
CA PHE A 209 5.88 -4.08 12.04
C PHE A 209 4.34 -4.00 11.94
N ASN A 210 3.70 -3.57 13.03
CA ASN A 210 2.25 -3.50 13.16
C ASN A 210 1.79 -2.11 13.59
N GLY A 211 0.60 -1.72 13.10
CA GLY A 211 -0.06 -0.49 13.50
C GLY A 211 0.45 0.75 12.76
N VAL A 212 0.42 1.89 13.46
CA VAL A 212 0.79 3.19 12.86
C VAL A 212 2.31 3.32 12.83
N VAL A 213 2.86 3.39 11.62
CA VAL A 213 4.29 3.61 11.39
C VAL A 213 4.66 5.06 11.71
N LYS A 214 5.40 5.26 12.80
CA LYS A 214 5.85 6.57 13.28
C LYS A 214 7.32 6.82 12.93
N ARG A 215 8.10 5.76 12.76
CA ARG A 215 9.56 5.82 12.57
C ARG A 215 9.97 5.04 11.31
N GLY A 216 11.26 4.97 11.01
CA GLY A 216 11.74 4.35 9.77
C GLY A 216 11.59 5.22 8.52
N LEU A 217 11.75 4.58 7.36
CA LEU A 217 11.84 5.18 6.03
C LEU A 217 10.61 6.01 5.69
N CYS A 218 9.42 5.52 6.07
CA CYS A 218 8.14 6.17 5.83
C CYS A 218 7.51 6.74 7.12
N GLY A 219 8.25 6.71 8.23
CA GLY A 219 7.78 7.14 9.54
C GLY A 219 7.39 8.60 9.58
N GLY A 220 6.15 8.87 10.03
CA GLY A 220 5.62 10.23 10.17
C GLY A 220 5.29 10.91 8.84
N ALA A 221 5.39 10.19 7.71
CA ALA A 221 4.93 10.68 6.41
C ALA A 221 3.41 10.88 6.45
N ARG A 222 2.97 12.14 6.39
CA ARG A 222 1.57 12.48 6.16
C ARG A 222 1.40 12.72 4.67
N ILE A 223 0.56 11.92 4.02
CA ILE A 223 0.20 12.14 2.62
C ILE A 223 -0.52 13.48 2.54
N THR A 224 0.18 14.52 2.13
CA THR A 224 -0.40 15.84 1.85
C THR A 224 -1.01 15.81 0.46
N THR A 225 -2.28 16.19 0.35
CA THR A 225 -3.03 16.09 -0.92
C THR A 225 -2.89 17.31 -1.82
N ALA A 226 -2.04 18.27 -1.46
CA ALA A 226 -1.68 19.42 -2.27
C ALA A 226 -0.30 19.20 -2.90
N ILE A 227 -0.20 19.38 -4.22
CA ILE A 227 1.09 19.52 -4.89
C ILE A 227 1.56 20.96 -4.65
N GLN A 228 2.71 21.12 -4.02
CA GLN A 228 3.38 22.42 -3.81
C GLN A 228 4.42 22.66 -4.89
#